data_AF-B6GBA4-F1
#
_entry.id   AF-B6GBA4-F1
#
_cell.length_a   1.000
_cell.length_b   1.000
_cell.length_c   1.000
_cell.angle_alpha   90.00
_cell.angle_beta   90.00
_cell.angle_gamma   90.00
#
_symmetry.space_group_name_H-M   'P 1'
#
loop_
_entity.id
_entity.type
_entity.pdbx_description
1 polymer ?
#
loop_
_entity_poly.entity_id
_entity_poly.type
_entity_poly.pdbx_seq_one_letter_code
_entity_poly.pdbx_strand_id
1 'polypeptide(L)'
;MLAGLGLVRAALGPDGVRRAFRLVLTDNGPEFADEDGIAALLGELPGETRLFYCDPRRADQKGGCEKNHVEIRKLPPKGRGISFDRLTRADAAIVMSRVDSEPRGRLAWRSPA
;
A
#
# COMPACT_ATOMS: atom_id res chain seq x y z
N MET A 1 -7.95 -7.03 -4.03
CA MET A 1 -7.28 -6.80 -2.73
C MET A 1 -6.69 -8.07 -2.13
N LEU A 2 -7.53 -9.06 -1.76
CA LEU A 2 -7.11 -10.27 -1.01
C LEU A 2 -5.92 -11.01 -1.61
N ALA A 3 -5.90 -11.23 -2.93
CA ALA A 3 -4.78 -11.90 -3.59
C ALA A 3 -3.44 -11.16 -3.37
N GLY A 4 -3.45 -9.82 -3.47
CA GLY A 4 -2.27 -8.99 -3.23
C GLY A 4 -1.80 -9.05 -1.78
N LEU A 5 -2.73 -8.90 -0.83
CA LEU A 5 -2.40 -9.01 0.60
C LEU A 5 -1.92 -10.42 0.97
N GLY A 6 -2.49 -11.46 0.35
CA GLY A 6 -2.06 -12.84 0.47
C GLY A 6 -0.61 -13.06 0.01
N LEU A 7 -0.20 -12.45 -1.11
CA LEU A 7 1.20 -12.48 -1.55
C LEU A 7 2.14 -11.83 -0.55
N VAL A 8 1.74 -10.70 0.04
CA VAL A 8 2.52 -10.03 1.09
C VAL A 8 2.65 -10.92 2.32
N ARG A 9 1.56 -11.59 2.74
CA ARG A 9 1.58 -12.55 3.84
C ARG A 9 2.47 -13.75 3.56
N ALA A 10 2.44 -14.28 2.35
CA ALA A 10 3.32 -15.37 1.95
C ALA A 10 4.79 -14.96 2.01
N ALA A 11 5.12 -13.71 1.65
CA ALA A 11 6.50 -13.22 1.66
C ALA A 11 7.02 -12.88 3.07
N LEU A 12 6.20 -12.28 3.92
CA LEU A 12 6.61 -11.82 5.26
C LEU A 12 6.37 -12.85 6.37
N GLY A 13 5.54 -13.85 6.12
CA GLY A 13 5.01 -14.75 7.13
C GLY A 13 4.00 -14.08 8.08
N PRO A 14 3.32 -14.86 8.94
CA PRO A 14 2.28 -14.36 9.84
C PRO A 14 2.76 -13.24 10.76
N ASP A 15 3.91 -13.44 11.41
CA ASP A 15 4.45 -12.44 12.34
C ASP A 15 4.98 -11.20 11.62
N GLY A 16 5.52 -11.37 10.41
CA GLY A 16 6.02 -10.26 9.60
C GLY A 16 4.90 -9.33 9.15
N VAL A 17 3.79 -9.89 8.68
CA VAL A 17 2.57 -9.11 8.39
C VAL A 17 2.09 -8.42 9.63
N ARG A 18 2.02 -9.12 10.76
CA ARG A 18 1.53 -8.51 12.00
C ARG A 18 2.38 -7.32 12.44
N ARG A 19 3.71 -7.40 12.25
CA ARG A 19 4.63 -6.30 12.55
C ARG A 19 4.53 -5.14 11.56
N ALA A 20 4.39 -5.42 10.27
CA ALA A 20 4.34 -4.41 9.22
C ALA A 20 3.01 -3.65 9.20
N PHE A 21 1.90 -4.36 9.39
CA PHE A 21 0.54 -3.82 9.32
C PHE A 21 -0.11 -3.72 10.70
N ARG A 22 0.48 -2.93 11.60
CA ARG A 22 -0.06 -2.76 12.97
C ARG A 22 -1.45 -2.12 12.98
N LEU A 23 -1.68 -1.21 12.05
CA LEU A 23 -2.95 -0.54 11.78
C LEU A 23 -3.02 -0.32 10.27
N VAL A 24 -4.18 -0.61 9.69
CA VAL A 24 -4.45 -0.49 8.27
C VAL A 24 -5.68 0.38 8.10
N LEU A 25 -5.52 1.52 7.43
CA LEU A 25 -6.61 2.42 7.09
C LEU A 25 -6.90 2.30 5.59
N THR A 26 -8.14 1.97 5.25
CA THR A 26 -8.61 1.82 3.87
C THR A 26 -9.76 2.79 3.58
N ASP A 27 -10.07 2.99 2.31
CA ASP A 27 -11.30 3.69 1.93
C ASP A 27 -12.45 2.67 1.81
N ASN A 28 -13.67 3.17 1.58
CA ASN A 28 -14.87 2.34 1.47
C ASN A 28 -15.04 1.74 0.05
N GLY A 29 -13.94 1.51 -0.67
CA GLY A 29 -13.95 0.91 -1.99
C GLY A 29 -14.45 -0.56 -1.96
N PRO A 30 -15.16 -1.03 -2.99
CA PRO A 30 -15.70 -2.39 -3.03
C PRO A 30 -14.61 -3.48 -2.97
N GLU A 31 -13.38 -3.16 -3.37
CA GLU A 31 -12.24 -4.07 -3.24
C GLU A 31 -11.85 -4.36 -1.78
N PHE A 32 -12.31 -3.55 -0.83
CA PHE A 32 -12.09 -3.72 0.60
C PHE A 32 -13.31 -4.31 1.32
N ALA A 33 -14.41 -4.61 0.63
CA ALA A 33 -15.66 -5.06 1.26
C ALA A 33 -15.58 -6.41 1.99
N ASP A 34 -14.58 -7.25 1.69
CA ASP A 34 -14.34 -8.50 2.43
C ASP A 34 -13.50 -8.24 3.68
N GLU A 35 -14.16 -7.69 4.70
CA GLU A 35 -13.57 -7.32 5.99
C GLU A 35 -12.93 -8.53 6.68
N ASP A 36 -13.65 -9.65 6.74
CA ASP A 36 -13.19 -10.89 7.40
C ASP A 36 -11.96 -11.48 6.70
N GLY A 37 -11.97 -11.53 5.37
CA GLY A 37 -10.84 -12.00 4.58
C GLY A 37 -9.60 -11.13 4.76
N ILE A 38 -9.77 -9.82 4.82
CA ILE A 38 -8.67 -8.88 5.06
C ILE A 38 -8.15 -9.03 6.50
N ALA A 39 -9.02 -9.02 7.51
CA ALA A 39 -8.66 -9.20 8.92
C ALA A 39 -7.88 -10.51 9.14
N ALA A 40 -8.35 -11.61 8.55
CA ALA A 40 -7.68 -12.90 8.60
C ALA A 40 -6.27 -12.84 7.99
N LEU A 41 -6.11 -12.15 6.85
CA LEU A 41 -4.81 -11.98 6.19
C LEU A 41 -3.87 -11.03 6.94
N LEU A 42 -4.39 -9.98 7.57
CA LEU A 42 -3.65 -9.13 8.51
C LEU A 42 -3.26 -9.88 9.79
N GLY A 43 -3.92 -11.02 10.04
CA GLY A 43 -3.67 -11.90 11.15
C GLY A 43 -4.28 -11.38 12.44
N GLU A 44 -5.38 -10.64 12.38
CA GLU A 44 -6.12 -10.17 13.56
C GLU A 44 -6.42 -11.34 14.52
N LEU A 45 -6.21 -11.12 15.81
CA LEU A 45 -6.54 -12.06 16.87
C LEU A 45 -7.92 -11.74 17.46
N PRO A 46 -8.56 -12.68 18.18
CA PRO A 46 -9.82 -12.40 18.85
C PRO A 46 -9.73 -11.16 19.76
N GLY A 47 -10.61 -10.19 19.53
CA GLY A 47 -10.64 -8.92 20.26
C GLY A 47 -9.63 -7.87 19.79
N GLU A 48 -8.87 -8.14 18.73
CA GLU A 48 -7.97 -7.17 18.09
C GLU A 48 -8.61 -6.62 16.82
N THR A 49 -8.52 -5.31 16.60
CA THR A 49 -8.93 -4.66 15.34
C THR A 49 -7.76 -3.89 14.78
N ARG A 50 -7.40 -4.20 13.53
CA ARG A 50 -6.29 -3.58 12.80
C ARG A 50 -6.77 -2.91 11.51
N LEU A 51 -7.84 -3.43 10.90
CA LEU A 51 -8.49 -2.84 9.75
C LEU A 51 -9.46 -1.73 10.17
N PHE A 52 -9.28 -0.56 9.59
CA PHE A 52 -10.13 0.61 9.79
C PHE A 52 -10.49 1.21 8.43
N TYR A 53 -11.61 1.93 8.40
CA TYR A 53 -12.12 2.62 7.23
C TYR A 53 -12.15 4.12 7.46
N CYS A 54 -11.82 4.89 6.42
CA CYS A 54 -12.02 6.32 6.43
C CYS A 54 -13.50 6.66 6.54
N ASP A 55 -13.81 7.81 7.14
CA ASP A 55 -15.16 8.34 7.16
C ASP A 55 -15.67 8.59 5.72
N PRO A 56 -16.99 8.44 5.48
CA PRO A 56 -17.56 8.73 4.17
C PRO A 56 -17.22 10.16 3.70
N ARG A 57 -16.69 10.26 2.48
CA ARG A 57 -16.25 11.53 1.85
C ARG A 57 -15.04 12.20 2.52
N ARG A 58 -14.28 11.49 3.36
CA ARG A 58 -13.04 11.98 3.99
C ARG A 58 -11.78 11.33 3.41
N ALA A 59 -11.60 11.48 2.11
CA ALA A 59 -10.39 10.99 1.41
C ALA A 59 -9.09 11.66 1.93
N ASP A 60 -9.21 12.81 2.57
CA ASP A 60 -8.10 13.52 3.23
C ASP A 60 -7.45 12.73 4.37
N GLN A 61 -8.18 11.81 5.02
CA GLN A 61 -7.66 10.95 6.09
C GLN A 61 -6.56 9.99 5.61
N LYS A 62 -6.47 9.75 4.30
CA LYS A 62 -5.46 8.87 3.70
C LYS A 62 -4.33 9.61 2.98
N GLY A 63 -4.24 10.95 3.10
CA GLY A 63 -3.42 11.81 2.23
C GLY A 63 -1.93 11.45 2.01
N GLY A 64 -1.35 10.60 2.85
CA GLY A 64 -0.05 9.96 2.60
C GLY A 64 -0.06 8.99 1.42
N CYS A 65 -1.09 8.16 1.29
CA CYS A 65 -1.26 7.22 0.19
C CYS A 65 -1.43 7.94 -1.15
N GLU A 66 -2.26 8.99 -1.22
CA GLU A 66 -2.45 9.76 -2.46
C GLU A 66 -1.13 10.40 -2.92
N LYS A 67 -0.32 10.91 -1.98
CA LYS A 67 1.01 11.42 -2.31
C LYS A 67 1.94 10.33 -2.81
N ASN A 68 1.98 9.16 -2.17
CA ASN A 68 2.75 8.03 -2.66
C ASN A 68 2.30 7.57 -4.06
N HIS A 69 1.00 7.58 -4.34
CA HIS A 69 0.46 7.30 -5.68
C HIS A 69 0.97 8.31 -6.72
N VAL A 70 1.06 9.59 -6.35
CA VAL A 70 1.64 10.63 -7.24
C VAL A 70 3.11 10.35 -7.51
N GLU A 71 3.91 10.03 -6.50
CA GLU A 71 5.34 9.72 -6.68
C GLU A 71 5.55 8.50 -7.58
N ILE A 72 4.82 7.40 -7.35
CA ILE A 72 4.87 6.21 -8.21
C ILE A 72 4.50 6.57 -9.65
N ARG A 73 3.47 7.40 -9.84
CA ARG A 73 3.02 7.83 -11.18
C ARG A 73 4.03 8.70 -11.90
N LYS A 74 5.01 9.34 -11.25
CA LYS A 74 6.03 10.12 -11.95
C LYS A 74 7.03 9.24 -12.72
N LEU A 75 7.20 7.99 -12.30
CA LEU A 75 8.27 7.12 -12.81
C LEU A 75 8.05 6.58 -14.22
N PRO A 76 6.86 6.09 -14.61
CA PRO A 76 6.66 5.65 -15.98
C PRO A 76 6.76 6.82 -16.98
N PRO A 77 7.40 6.63 -18.15
CA PRO A 77 7.44 7.60 -19.21
C PRO A 77 6.03 8.04 -19.65
N LYS A 78 5.68 9.30 -19.41
CA LYS A 78 4.40 9.87 -19.82
C LYS A 78 4.29 9.89 -21.35
N GLY A 79 3.10 9.59 -21.88
CA GLY A 79 2.83 9.65 -23.32
C GLY A 79 3.43 8.50 -24.16
N ARG A 80 4.14 7.54 -23.56
CA ARG A 80 4.69 6.36 -24.28
C ARG A 80 3.81 5.10 -24.22
N GLY A 81 2.60 5.20 -23.68
CA GLY A 81 1.66 4.07 -23.61
C GLY A 81 2.08 2.92 -22.68
N ILE A 82 3.07 3.14 -21.81
CA ILE A 82 3.46 2.13 -20.81
C ILE A 82 2.38 2.10 -19.72
N SER A 83 1.59 1.01 -19.70
CA SER A 83 0.60 0.76 -18.64
C SER A 83 1.25 0.12 -17.43
N PHE A 84 0.78 0.48 -16.23
CA PHE A 84 1.12 -0.21 -14.99
C PHE A 84 0.74 -1.69 -15.03
N ASP A 85 -0.28 -2.06 -15.82
CA ASP A 85 -0.75 -3.44 -15.95
C ASP A 85 0.28 -4.36 -16.62
N ARG A 86 1.29 -3.78 -17.29
CA ARG A 86 2.36 -4.51 -17.97
C ARG A 86 3.64 -4.61 -17.14
N LEU A 87 3.67 -4.03 -15.93
CA LEU A 87 4.86 -4.10 -15.09
C LEU A 87 5.06 -5.53 -14.58
N THR A 88 6.26 -6.05 -14.79
CA THR A 88 6.69 -7.28 -14.16
C THR A 88 7.04 -7.04 -12.69
N ARG A 89 7.24 -8.13 -11.93
CA ARG A 89 7.76 -8.03 -10.55
C ARG A 89 9.10 -7.30 -10.47
N ALA A 90 9.97 -7.47 -11.47
CA ALA A 90 11.27 -6.80 -11.52
C ALA A 90 11.10 -5.30 -11.76
N ASP A 91 10.21 -4.90 -12.68
CA ASP A 91 9.91 -3.49 -12.91
C ASP A 91 9.32 -2.83 -11.66
N ALA A 92 8.39 -3.51 -10.99
CA ALA A 92 7.80 -3.04 -9.74
C ALA A 92 8.87 -2.84 -8.65
N ALA A 93 9.82 -3.76 -8.50
CA ALA A 93 10.91 -3.63 -7.53
C ALA A 93 11.80 -2.40 -7.81
N ILE A 94 12.11 -2.14 -9.09
CA ILE A 94 12.88 -0.95 -9.49
C ILE A 94 12.09 0.33 -9.20
N VAL A 95 10.79 0.35 -9.52
CA VAL A 95 9.89 1.47 -9.24
C VAL A 95 9.87 1.77 -7.74
N MET A 96 9.67 0.76 -6.89
CA MET A 96 9.62 0.94 -5.44
C MET A 96 10.96 1.39 -4.88
N SER A 97 12.07 0.77 -5.27
CA SER A 97 13.42 1.18 -4.85
C SER A 97 13.70 2.64 -5.16
N ARG A 98 13.24 3.14 -6.31
CA ARG A 98 13.39 4.55 -6.66
C ARG A 98 12.51 5.46 -5.82
N VAL A 99 11.24 5.10 -5.60
CA VAL A 99 10.32 5.85 -4.73
C VAL A 99 10.86 5.96 -3.30
N ASP A 100 11.52 4.91 -2.82
CA ASP A 100 12.09 4.82 -1.49
C ASP A 100 13.44 5.54 -1.35
N SER A 101 14.15 5.78 -2.46
CA SER A 101 15.44 6.47 -2.46
C SER A 101 15.34 7.96 -2.81
N GLU A 102 14.20 8.42 -3.33
CA GLU A 102 14.02 9.80 -3.75
C GLU A 102 13.85 10.75 -2.54
N PRO A 103 14.71 11.76 -2.37
CA PRO A 103 14.59 12.76 -1.32
C PRO A 103 13.28 13.53 -1.38
N ARG A 104 12.62 13.71 -0.24
CA ARG A 104 11.35 14.45 -0.16
C ARG A 104 11.50 15.70 0.69
N GLY A 105 11.06 16.85 0.19
CA GLY A 105 11.07 18.10 0.96
C GLY A 105 10.32 17.97 2.30
N ARG A 106 9.22 17.20 2.34
CA ARG A 106 8.48 16.90 3.59
C ARG A 106 9.32 16.13 4.63
N LEU A 107 10.32 15.39 4.20
CA LEU A 107 11.22 14.59 5.04
C LEU A 107 12.56 15.30 5.28
N ALA A 108 12.59 16.64 5.20
CA ALA A 108 13.82 17.44 5.30
C ALA A 108 14.89 16.98 4.29
N TRP A 109 14.47 16.65 3.07
CA TRP A 109 15.32 16.14 1.99
C TRP A 109 16.01 14.80 2.28
N ARG A 110 15.42 14.00 3.17
CA ARG A 110 15.77 12.58 3.33
C ARG A 110 14.91 11.69 2.42
N SER A 111 15.43 10.51 2.14
CA SER A 111 14.68 9.39 1.57
C SER A 111 13.66 8.85 2.59
N PRO A 112 12.57 8.23 2.12
CA PRO A 112 11.68 7.44 2.98
C PRO A 112 12.35 6.28 3.70
N ALA A 113 13.29 5.61 3.03
CA ALA A 113 14.12 4.53 3.59
C ALA A 113 15.35 5.07 4.32
#